data_AF-A0A957X7P7-F1
#
_entry.id   AF-A0A957X7P7-F1
#
_cell.length_a   1.000
_cell.length_b   1.000
_cell.length_c   1.000
_cell.angle_alpha   90.00
_cell.angle_beta   90.00
_cell.angle_gamma   90.00
#
_symmetry.space_group_name_H-M   'P 1'
#
loop_
_entity.id
_entity.type
_entity.pdbx_description
1 polymer ?
#
loop_
_entity_poly.entity_id
_entity_poly.type
_entity_poly.pdbx_seq_one_letter_code
_entity_poly.pdbx_strand_id
1 'polypeptide(L)'
;MSTEPGARYLYSGAGYWVVQQIIEEVTGDPFAAAMQKLVLEPLGMTASTFVEPDDTVAAAHDGNGAVTFDKWTRHPGKADGGLWTTPTDLAQYAVEVMRAYSHDGGCILNQQVAQAMLTPQAGFHGLGPFMTGSGDRLQFNHGGAGEGFLCRLVAFPARSQGAAIMTNGANGWPLILELLRSLA
;
A
#
# COMPACT_ATOMS: atom_id res chain seq x y z
N MET A 1 -4.86 3.04 -24.14
CA MET A 1 -4.58 4.37 -24.72
C MET A 1 -3.27 4.86 -24.15
N SER A 2 -2.29 5.20 -24.98
CA SER A 2 -1.08 5.91 -24.55
C SER A 2 -1.30 7.43 -24.57
N THR A 3 -0.50 8.16 -23.81
CA THR A 3 -0.47 9.61 -23.71
C THR A 3 1.01 10.03 -23.61
N GLU A 4 1.34 11.28 -23.91
CA GLU A 4 2.68 11.79 -23.63
C GLU A 4 2.98 11.72 -22.12
N PRO A 5 4.22 11.36 -21.72
CA PRO A 5 4.62 11.34 -20.32
C PRO A 5 4.35 12.68 -19.65
N GLY A 6 3.71 12.65 -18.48
CA GLY A 6 3.37 13.84 -17.71
C GLY A 6 2.12 14.60 -18.19
N ALA A 7 1.55 14.28 -19.35
CA ALA A 7 0.39 15.03 -19.88
C ALA A 7 -0.90 14.78 -19.10
N ARG A 8 -1.08 13.58 -18.54
CA ARG A 8 -2.20 13.24 -17.64
C ARG A 8 -1.88 12.02 -16.79
N TYR A 9 -2.63 11.87 -15.70
CA TYR A 9 -2.61 10.67 -14.89
C TYR A 9 -3.38 9.53 -15.56
N LEU A 10 -2.78 8.32 -15.59
CA LEU A 10 -3.43 7.06 -15.93
C LEU A 10 -2.91 5.99 -14.95
N TYR A 11 -3.81 5.36 -14.20
CA TYR A 11 -3.44 4.26 -13.30
C TYR A 11 -2.83 3.10 -14.12
N SER A 12 -1.68 2.59 -13.68
CA SER A 12 -0.94 1.57 -14.43
C SER A 12 -0.11 0.68 -13.50
N GLY A 13 -0.54 -0.58 -13.33
CA GLY A 13 0.27 -1.60 -12.65
C GLY A 13 1.59 -1.86 -13.40
N ALA A 14 1.56 -1.86 -14.73
CA ALA A 14 2.77 -1.98 -15.55
C ALA A 14 3.78 -0.83 -15.32
N GLY A 15 3.31 0.36 -14.93
CA GLY A 15 4.20 1.45 -14.50
C GLY A 15 5.02 1.08 -13.26
N TYR A 16 4.43 0.36 -12.32
CA TYR A 16 5.13 -0.18 -11.15
C TYR A 16 6.08 -1.33 -11.49
N TRP A 17 5.88 -2.04 -12.59
CA TRP A 17 6.87 -3.02 -13.05
C TRP A 17 8.16 -2.35 -13.52
N VAL A 18 8.06 -1.15 -14.12
CA VAL A 18 9.24 -0.34 -14.45
C VAL A 18 9.94 0.13 -13.17
N VAL A 19 9.18 0.56 -12.17
CA VAL A 19 9.73 0.91 -10.84
C VAL A 19 10.45 -0.29 -10.21
N GLN A 20 9.88 -1.49 -10.31
CA GLN A 20 10.51 -2.72 -9.86
C GLN A 20 11.87 -2.93 -10.52
N GLN A 21 11.94 -2.83 -11.85
CA GLN A 21 13.20 -2.99 -12.59
C GLN A 21 14.25 -1.96 -12.17
N ILE A 22 13.86 -0.70 -11.98
CA ILE A 22 14.77 0.35 -11.50
C ILE A 22 15.33 -0.01 -10.11
N ILE A 23 14.49 -0.51 -9.20
CA ILE A 23 14.94 -0.92 -7.86
C ILE A 23 15.94 -2.09 -7.96
N GLU A 24 15.65 -3.09 -8.78
CA GLU A 24 16.53 -4.25 -8.99
C GLU A 24 17.88 -3.84 -9.59
N GLU A 25 17.88 -2.95 -10.60
CA GLU A 25 19.10 -2.45 -11.24
C GLU A 25 19.96 -1.60 -10.29
N VAL A 26 19.33 -0.71 -9.50
CA VAL A 26 20.05 0.20 -8.60
C VAL A 26 20.59 -0.54 -7.38
N THR A 27 19.85 -1.52 -6.85
CA THR A 27 20.27 -2.26 -5.66
C THR A 27 21.17 -3.46 -5.97
N GLY A 28 21.02 -4.05 -7.17
CA GLY A 28 21.61 -5.34 -7.52
C GLY A 28 20.92 -6.55 -6.87
N ASP A 29 19.86 -6.33 -6.09
CA ASP A 29 19.10 -7.36 -5.39
C ASP A 29 17.77 -7.64 -6.13
N PRO A 30 17.27 -8.89 -6.18
CA PRO A 30 15.90 -9.15 -6.62
C PRO A 30 14.89 -8.37 -5.80
N PHE A 31 13.78 -7.92 -6.39
CA PHE A 31 12.86 -6.98 -5.74
C PHE A 31 12.39 -7.41 -4.35
N ALA A 32 12.09 -8.70 -4.16
CA ALA A 32 11.66 -9.20 -2.85
C ALA A 32 12.76 -9.05 -1.78
N ALA A 33 14.03 -9.28 -2.13
CA ALA A 33 15.16 -9.11 -1.23
C ALA A 33 15.44 -7.62 -0.97
N ALA A 34 15.35 -6.78 -1.99
CA ALA A 34 15.48 -5.33 -1.85
C ALA A 34 14.40 -4.78 -0.90
N MET A 35 13.14 -5.15 -1.08
CA MET A 35 12.04 -4.70 -0.22
C MET A 35 12.14 -5.23 1.20
N GLN A 36 12.57 -6.48 1.38
CA GLN A 36 12.84 -7.05 2.70
C GLN A 36 13.84 -6.18 3.47
N LYS A 37 15.00 -5.91 2.86
CA LYS A 37 16.12 -5.18 3.46
C LYS A 37 15.86 -3.68 3.64
N LEU A 38 15.20 -3.04 2.67
CA LEU A 38 15.07 -1.58 2.62
C LEU A 38 13.79 -1.06 3.27
N VAL A 39 12.75 -1.91 3.41
CA VAL A 39 11.43 -1.49 3.87
C VAL A 39 10.90 -2.39 4.99
N LEU A 40 10.77 -3.70 4.75
CA LEU A 40 10.04 -4.56 5.68
C LEU A 40 10.79 -4.75 7.01
N GLU A 41 12.09 -5.05 6.96
CA GLU A 41 12.91 -5.22 8.17
C GLU A 41 13.06 -3.92 8.98
N PRO A 42 13.42 -2.76 8.37
CA PRO A 42 13.51 -1.50 9.11
C PRO A 42 12.20 -1.05 9.77
N LEU A 43 11.05 -1.43 9.18
CA LEU A 43 9.72 -1.13 9.72
C LEU A 43 9.19 -2.19 10.69
N GLY A 44 9.91 -3.30 10.87
CA GLY A 44 9.45 -4.40 11.71
C GLY A 44 8.20 -5.09 11.17
N MET A 45 7.98 -5.07 9.85
CA MET A 45 6.87 -5.73 9.16
C MET A 45 7.15 -7.23 8.98
N THR A 46 7.23 -7.96 10.10
CA THR A 46 7.70 -9.35 10.14
C THR A 46 6.68 -10.37 9.62
N ALA A 47 5.42 -9.96 9.43
CA ALA A 47 4.36 -10.77 8.83
C ALA A 47 4.09 -10.36 7.38
N SER A 48 5.05 -9.68 6.74
CA SER A 48 4.94 -9.18 5.37
C SER A 48 6.00 -9.78 4.46
N THR A 49 5.64 -10.07 3.20
CA THR A 49 6.55 -10.66 2.23
C THR A 49 6.13 -10.43 0.78
N PHE A 50 7.12 -10.38 -0.11
CA PHE A 50 6.94 -10.39 -1.57
C PHE A 50 7.23 -11.76 -2.21
N VAL A 51 7.58 -12.77 -1.39
CA VAL A 51 7.65 -14.17 -1.83
C VAL A 51 6.33 -14.87 -1.54
N GLU A 52 6.17 -16.08 -2.09
CA GLU A 52 5.00 -16.90 -1.80
C GLU A 52 4.96 -17.21 -0.29
N PRO A 53 3.85 -16.92 0.41
CA PRO A 53 3.72 -17.16 1.83
C PRO A 53 3.42 -18.64 2.12
N ASP A 54 3.44 -19.02 3.39
CA ASP A 54 3.02 -20.36 3.83
C ASP A 54 1.49 -20.44 4.04
N ASP A 55 1.02 -21.58 4.53
CA ASP A 55 -0.41 -21.87 4.79
C ASP A 55 -1.05 -21.00 5.90
N THR A 56 -0.36 -20.01 6.46
CA THR A 56 -0.91 -19.12 7.50
C THR A 56 -1.74 -17.95 6.95
N VAL A 57 -1.77 -17.76 5.63
CA VAL A 57 -2.52 -16.67 4.99
C VAL A 57 -4.02 -16.94 4.89
N ALA A 58 -4.80 -15.86 4.81
CA ALA A 58 -6.25 -15.96 4.66
C ALA A 58 -6.64 -16.48 3.26
N ALA A 59 -7.64 -17.36 3.21
CA ALA A 59 -8.27 -17.78 1.96
C ALA A 59 -9.27 -16.73 1.47
N ALA A 60 -9.41 -16.58 0.15
CA ALA A 60 -10.37 -15.66 -0.46
C ALA A 60 -11.77 -16.28 -0.54
N HIS A 61 -12.80 -15.45 -0.32
CA HIS A 61 -14.20 -15.83 -0.43
C HIS A 61 -14.95 -14.98 -1.47
N ASP A 62 -15.83 -15.61 -2.24
CA ASP A 62 -16.75 -14.90 -3.15
C ASP A 62 -17.88 -14.16 -2.41
N GLY A 63 -18.80 -13.58 -3.17
CA GLY A 63 -19.98 -12.91 -2.64
C GLY A 63 -20.98 -13.83 -1.92
N ASN A 64 -20.84 -15.14 -2.03
CA ASN A 64 -21.65 -16.14 -1.34
C ASN A 64 -20.94 -16.74 -0.11
N GLY A 65 -19.69 -16.32 0.16
CA GLY A 65 -18.87 -16.88 1.22
C GLY A 65 -18.24 -18.23 0.87
N ALA A 66 -18.28 -18.65 -0.40
CA ALA A 66 -17.55 -19.83 -0.84
C ALA A 66 -16.07 -19.48 -1.01
N VAL A 67 -15.19 -20.37 -0.56
CA VAL A 67 -13.75 -20.23 -0.82
C VAL A 67 -13.51 -20.30 -2.33
N THR A 68 -13.01 -19.21 -2.91
CA THR A 68 -12.67 -19.14 -4.34
C THR A 68 -11.24 -19.55 -4.60
N PHE A 69 -10.36 -19.33 -3.62
CA PHE A 69 -8.94 -19.63 -3.68
C PHE A 69 -8.48 -20.10 -2.32
N ASP A 70 -7.92 -21.30 -2.27
CA ASP A 70 -7.55 -21.93 -1.01
C ASP A 70 -6.21 -21.42 -0.47
N LYS A 71 -5.26 -21.06 -1.35
CA LYS A 71 -3.87 -20.86 -0.91
C LYS A 71 -3.21 -19.60 -1.49
N TRP A 72 -2.98 -19.44 -2.79
CA TRP A 72 -2.41 -18.18 -3.31
C TRP A 72 -2.46 -18.12 -4.84
N THR A 73 -2.77 -16.95 -5.39
CA THR A 73 -2.60 -16.67 -6.82
C THR A 73 -1.22 -16.08 -7.08
N ARG A 74 -0.52 -16.57 -8.10
CA ARG A 74 0.69 -15.90 -8.61
C ARG A 74 0.29 -14.55 -9.19
N HIS A 75 0.46 -13.48 -8.41
CA HIS A 75 0.42 -12.14 -8.96
C HIS A 75 1.70 -11.96 -9.80
N PRO A 76 1.60 -11.76 -11.12
CA PRO A 76 2.78 -11.76 -12.00
C PRO A 76 3.71 -10.58 -11.68
N GLY A 77 3.17 -9.44 -11.27
CA GLY A 77 3.94 -8.30 -10.78
C GLY A 77 4.09 -8.31 -9.26
N LYS A 78 5.28 -7.95 -8.75
CA LYS A 78 5.48 -7.83 -7.30
C LYS A 78 5.17 -6.42 -6.81
N ALA A 79 5.68 -5.42 -7.53
CA ALA A 79 5.57 -4.02 -7.12
C ALA A 79 4.17 -3.40 -7.24
N ASP A 80 3.26 -3.97 -8.03
CA ASP A 80 1.91 -3.42 -8.28
C ASP A 80 0.81 -4.07 -7.44
N GLY A 81 1.10 -5.18 -6.76
CA GLY A 81 0.10 -5.89 -5.95
C GLY A 81 0.57 -7.19 -5.29
N GLY A 82 1.88 -7.49 -5.30
CA GLY A 82 2.40 -8.77 -4.83
C GLY A 82 2.81 -8.83 -3.35
N LEU A 83 2.47 -7.81 -2.56
CA LEU A 83 2.76 -7.80 -1.12
C LEU A 83 1.70 -8.62 -0.37
N TRP A 84 2.14 -9.69 0.28
CA TRP A 84 1.39 -10.36 1.35
C TRP A 84 1.71 -9.65 2.66
N THR A 85 0.70 -9.29 3.45
CA THR A 85 0.88 -8.48 4.66
C THR A 85 -0.32 -8.61 5.60
N THR A 86 -0.24 -7.95 6.75
CA THR A 86 -1.31 -7.85 7.74
C THR A 86 -1.73 -6.37 7.90
N PRO A 87 -2.93 -6.10 8.47
CA PRO A 87 -3.31 -4.73 8.82
C PRO A 87 -2.31 -4.06 9.76
N THR A 88 -1.74 -4.81 10.72
CA THR A 88 -0.76 -4.31 11.68
C THR A 88 0.53 -3.85 10.99
N ASP A 89 1.07 -4.68 10.10
CA ASP A 89 2.29 -4.34 9.36
C ASP A 89 2.04 -3.17 8.40
N LEU A 90 0.92 -3.16 7.68
CA LEU A 90 0.59 -2.04 6.80
C LEU A 90 0.38 -0.73 7.58
N ALA A 91 -0.08 -0.81 8.84
CA ALA A 91 -0.14 0.35 9.73
C ALA A 91 1.25 0.87 10.13
N GLN A 92 2.27 0.01 10.27
CA GLN A 92 3.66 0.45 10.52
C GLN A 92 4.18 1.33 9.38
N TYR A 93 3.90 0.96 8.12
CA TYR A 93 4.20 1.79 6.97
C TYR A 93 3.53 3.17 7.05
N ALA A 94 2.25 3.24 7.43
CA ALA A 94 1.58 4.53 7.58
C ALA A 94 2.16 5.36 8.72
N VAL A 95 2.52 4.73 9.84
CA VAL A 95 3.19 5.41 10.96
C VAL A 95 4.53 6.00 10.54
N GLU A 96 5.34 5.26 9.79
CA GLU A 96 6.61 5.77 9.24
C GLU A 96 6.38 6.99 8.35
N VAL A 97 5.45 6.90 7.39
CA VAL A 97 5.17 8.02 6.47
C VAL A 97 4.71 9.26 7.25
N MET A 98 3.86 9.10 8.28
CA MET A 98 3.42 10.22 9.13
C MET A 98 4.56 10.82 9.95
N ARG A 99 5.43 9.99 10.55
CA ARG A 99 6.60 10.45 11.31
C ARG A 99 7.58 11.20 10.42
N ALA A 100 7.93 10.61 9.28
CA ALA A 100 8.83 11.20 8.31
C ALA A 100 8.28 12.54 7.80
N TYR A 101 6.98 12.65 7.50
CA TYR A 101 6.34 13.88 7.06
C TYR A 101 6.43 15.02 8.10
N SER A 102 6.25 14.69 9.38
CA SER A 102 6.14 15.66 10.49
C SER A 102 7.47 16.02 11.18
N HIS A 103 8.64 15.71 10.57
CA HIS A 103 10.01 15.91 11.09
C HIS A 103 10.50 14.90 12.16
N ASP A 104 9.74 13.87 12.50
CA ASP A 104 9.99 13.08 13.72
C ASP A 104 10.83 11.80 13.48
N GLY A 105 11.89 11.92 12.67
CA GLY A 105 12.90 10.86 12.53
C GLY A 105 12.35 9.54 11.97
N GLY A 106 11.81 9.56 10.75
CA GLY A 106 11.51 8.34 10.00
C GLY A 106 12.75 7.45 9.85
N CYS A 107 12.58 6.13 9.91
CA CYS A 107 13.70 5.19 9.83
C CYS A 107 14.12 4.88 8.39
N ILE A 108 13.24 5.07 7.41
CA ILE A 108 13.52 4.80 5.98
C ILE A 108 13.27 6.01 5.07
N LEU A 109 12.41 6.95 5.47
CA LEU A 109 12.13 8.16 4.71
C LEU A 109 12.64 9.40 5.44
N ASN A 110 13.38 10.25 4.72
CA ASN A 110 13.59 11.62 5.18
C ASN A 110 12.34 12.47 4.92
N GLN A 111 12.26 13.61 5.60
CA GLN A 111 11.08 14.46 5.52
C GLN A 111 10.81 15.01 4.12
N GLN A 112 11.85 15.43 3.39
CA GLN A 112 11.68 15.98 2.04
C GLN A 112 11.02 14.96 1.11
N VAL A 113 11.45 13.70 1.19
CA VAL A 113 10.86 12.61 0.40
C VAL A 113 9.43 12.32 0.84
N ALA A 114 9.16 12.26 2.15
CA ALA A 114 7.79 12.04 2.65
C ALA A 114 6.84 13.18 2.25
N GLN A 115 7.29 14.44 2.28
CA GLN A 115 6.50 15.58 1.80
C GLN A 115 6.24 15.51 0.30
N ALA A 116 7.25 15.17 -0.51
CA ALA A 116 7.06 14.98 -1.94
C ALA A 116 6.08 13.84 -2.24
N MET A 117 6.19 12.74 -1.49
CA MET A 117 5.32 11.57 -1.60
C MET A 117 3.84 11.90 -1.33
N LEU A 118 3.59 12.78 -0.35
CA LEU A 118 2.24 13.23 0.02
C LEU A 118 1.79 14.52 -0.69
N THR A 119 2.58 15.03 -1.64
CA THR A 119 2.21 16.17 -2.47
C THR A 119 1.57 15.66 -3.77
N PRO A 120 0.36 16.13 -4.14
CA PRO A 120 -0.26 15.75 -5.40
C PRO A 120 0.62 16.15 -6.60
N GLN A 121 0.97 15.17 -7.42
CA GLN A 121 1.74 15.31 -8.66
C GLN A 121 0.82 15.47 -9.87
N ALA A 122 -0.31 14.75 -9.88
CA ALA A 122 -1.31 14.83 -10.94
C ALA A 122 -2.72 14.58 -10.38
N GLY A 123 -3.57 15.60 -10.38
CA GLY A 123 -4.88 15.53 -9.73
C GLY A 123 -4.74 15.29 -8.24
N PHE A 124 -5.22 14.14 -7.76
CA PHE A 124 -5.13 13.74 -6.36
C PHE A 124 -4.07 12.65 -6.10
N HIS A 125 -3.13 12.42 -7.01
CA HIS A 125 -2.14 11.35 -6.90
C HIS A 125 -0.82 11.87 -6.36
N GLY A 126 -0.33 11.32 -5.26
CA GLY A 126 1.05 11.51 -4.80
C GLY A 126 2.03 10.55 -5.50
N LEU A 127 3.20 10.33 -4.89
CA LEU A 127 4.15 9.32 -5.35
C LEU A 127 3.85 7.98 -4.67
N GLY A 128 2.80 7.31 -5.13
CA GLY A 128 2.28 6.09 -4.50
C GLY A 128 0.85 6.26 -4.00
N PRO A 129 0.62 6.99 -2.89
CA PRO A 129 -0.70 7.13 -2.32
C PRO A 129 -1.58 8.12 -3.10
N PHE A 130 -2.89 7.98 -2.90
CA PHE A 130 -3.87 9.01 -3.25
C PHE A 130 -4.01 10.01 -2.10
N MET A 131 -4.26 11.27 -2.44
CA MET A 131 -4.35 12.41 -1.53
C MET A 131 -5.74 13.00 -1.54
N THR A 132 -6.33 13.23 -0.36
CA THR A 132 -7.62 13.92 -0.24
C THR A 132 -7.58 14.92 0.91
N GLY A 133 -8.34 16.01 0.81
CA GLY A 133 -8.32 17.07 1.82
C GLY A 133 -7.06 17.93 1.78
N SER A 134 -6.89 18.78 2.79
CA SER A 134 -5.78 19.73 2.91
C SER A 134 -5.57 20.13 4.37
N GLY A 135 -4.39 20.67 4.70
CA GLY A 135 -4.08 21.13 6.06
C GLY A 135 -4.17 20.01 7.09
N ASP A 136 -4.91 20.24 8.17
CA ASP A 136 -5.16 19.26 9.24
C ASP A 136 -6.00 18.06 8.80
N ARG A 137 -6.69 18.17 7.65
CA ARG A 137 -7.51 17.12 7.03
C ARG A 137 -6.81 16.45 5.86
N LEU A 138 -5.54 16.76 5.60
CA LEU A 138 -4.77 16.05 4.60
C LEU A 138 -4.79 14.56 4.93
N GLN A 139 -5.21 13.75 3.97
CA GLN A 139 -5.30 12.30 4.08
C GLN A 139 -4.51 11.67 2.94
N PHE A 140 -3.58 10.77 3.26
CA PHE A 140 -3.05 9.84 2.26
C PHE A 140 -3.76 8.50 2.39
N ASN A 141 -4.02 7.84 1.26
CA ASN A 141 -4.77 6.59 1.23
C ASN A 141 -4.41 5.73 0.04
N HIS A 142 -4.70 4.44 0.15
CA HIS A 142 -4.64 3.50 -0.96
C HIS A 142 -5.70 2.42 -0.77
N GLY A 143 -6.27 1.95 -1.88
CA GLY A 143 -7.17 0.79 -1.90
C GLY A 143 -6.48 -0.41 -2.51
N GLY A 144 -6.89 -1.61 -2.13
CA GLY A 144 -6.49 -2.85 -2.79
C GLY A 144 -7.72 -3.70 -3.01
N ALA A 145 -7.84 -4.29 -4.20
CA ALA A 145 -8.89 -5.24 -4.51
C ALA A 145 -8.31 -6.32 -5.41
N GLY A 146 -8.52 -7.58 -5.01
CA GLY A 146 -8.19 -8.77 -5.78
C GLY A 146 -9.32 -9.78 -5.65
N GLU A 147 -9.10 -11.01 -6.14
CA GLU A 147 -10.07 -12.09 -6.09
C GLU A 147 -10.44 -12.45 -4.64
N GLY A 148 -11.49 -11.83 -4.10
CA GLY A 148 -11.97 -12.05 -2.74
C GLY A 148 -11.18 -11.33 -1.63
N PHE A 149 -10.14 -10.56 -1.95
CA PHE A 149 -9.41 -9.75 -0.97
C PHE A 149 -9.66 -8.26 -1.19
N LEU A 150 -9.96 -7.54 -0.11
CA LEU A 150 -10.09 -6.09 -0.12
C LEU A 150 -9.22 -5.48 0.98
N CYS A 151 -8.60 -4.35 0.67
CA CYS A 151 -7.79 -3.58 1.59
C CYS A 151 -8.07 -2.09 1.46
N ARG A 152 -8.03 -1.39 2.59
CA ARG A 152 -8.08 0.06 2.64
C ARG A 152 -7.11 0.59 3.67
N LEU A 153 -6.20 1.45 3.22
CA LEU A 153 -5.35 2.26 4.06
C LEU A 153 -5.83 3.72 4.01
N VAL A 154 -6.00 4.35 5.16
CA VAL A 154 -6.19 5.79 5.30
C VAL A 154 -5.33 6.32 6.45
N ALA A 155 -4.71 7.48 6.29
CA ALA A 155 -3.93 8.10 7.34
C ALA A 155 -3.87 9.62 7.19
N PHE A 156 -3.78 10.30 8.33
CA PHE A 156 -3.85 11.75 8.49
C PHE A 156 -2.57 12.23 9.22
N PRO A 157 -1.51 12.63 8.49
CA PRO A 157 -0.21 12.93 9.09
C PRO A 157 -0.26 14.06 10.12
N ALA A 158 -1.08 15.09 9.90
CA ALA A 158 -1.24 16.18 10.84
C ALA A 158 -1.91 15.78 12.17
N ARG A 159 -2.63 14.64 12.20
CA ARG A 159 -3.36 14.14 13.37
C ARG A 159 -2.69 12.92 14.00
N SER A 160 -1.67 12.36 13.36
CA SER A 160 -1.05 11.08 13.76
C SER A 160 -2.10 9.96 13.93
N GLN A 161 -3.09 9.92 13.03
CA GLN A 161 -4.21 8.98 13.06
C GLN A 161 -4.32 8.26 11.72
N GLY A 162 -4.78 7.02 11.74
CA GLY A 162 -5.00 6.23 10.52
C GLY A 162 -5.53 4.84 10.83
N ALA A 163 -5.89 4.12 9.77
CA ALA A 163 -6.31 2.73 9.84
C ALA A 163 -5.92 1.98 8.56
N ALA A 164 -5.50 0.74 8.75
CA ALA A 164 -5.43 -0.29 7.73
C ALA A 164 -6.54 -1.30 8.01
N ILE A 165 -7.41 -1.55 7.03
CA ILE A 165 -8.54 -2.48 7.16
C ILE A 165 -8.46 -3.46 5.99
N MET A 166 -8.49 -4.75 6.30
CA MET A 166 -8.42 -5.81 5.29
C MET A 166 -9.53 -6.83 5.52
N THR A 167 -10.06 -7.38 4.44
CA THR A 167 -11.09 -8.43 4.46
C THR A 167 -10.78 -9.45 3.38
N ASN A 168 -11.12 -10.71 3.62
CA ASN A 168 -10.93 -11.82 2.68
C ASN A 168 -12.27 -12.32 2.09
N GLY A 169 -13.24 -11.42 1.91
CA GLY A 169 -14.47 -11.69 1.19
C GLY A 169 -14.81 -10.57 0.19
N ALA A 170 -15.36 -10.95 -0.96
CA ALA A 170 -15.74 -10.01 -2.03
C ALA A 170 -16.75 -8.93 -1.59
N ASN A 171 -17.53 -9.20 -0.53
CA ASN A 171 -18.49 -8.28 0.06
C ASN A 171 -17.91 -7.44 1.22
N GLY A 172 -16.60 -7.32 1.35
CA GLY A 172 -15.99 -6.62 2.49
C GLY A 172 -16.14 -5.09 2.49
N TRP A 173 -16.46 -4.46 1.35
CA TRP A 173 -16.51 -2.99 1.25
C TRP A 173 -17.48 -2.30 2.23
N PRO A 174 -18.74 -2.76 2.40
CA PRO A 174 -19.64 -2.21 3.41
C PRO A 174 -19.07 -2.22 4.83
N LEU A 175 -18.40 -3.31 5.23
CA LEU A 175 -17.74 -3.40 6.54
C LEU A 175 -16.59 -2.39 6.66
N ILE A 176 -15.75 -2.29 5.62
CA ILE A 176 -14.65 -1.32 5.59
C ILE A 176 -15.18 0.11 5.74
N LEU A 177 -16.24 0.47 5.01
CA LEU A 177 -16.83 1.80 5.09
C LEU A 177 -17.44 2.09 6.46
N GLU A 178 -18.07 1.10 7.09
CA GLU A 178 -18.63 1.26 8.43
C GLU A 178 -17.54 1.48 9.49
N LEU A 179 -16.47 0.70 9.42
CA LEU A 179 -15.31 0.89 10.30
C LEU A 179 -14.67 2.27 10.10
N LEU A 180 -14.52 2.73 8.86
CA LEU A 180 -13.96 4.05 8.57
C LEU A 180 -14.81 5.20 9.12
N ARG A 181 -16.15 5.07 9.15
CA ARG A 181 -17.03 6.09 9.74
C ARG A 181 -16.80 6.27 11.23
N SER A 182 -16.33 5.25 11.94
CA SER A 182 -16.02 5.33 13.37
C SER A 182 -14.74 6.09 13.71
N LEU A 183 -13.91 6.39 12.70
CA LEU A 183 -12.64 7.12 12.87
C LEU A 183 -12.78 8.65 12.67
N ALA A 184 -13.95 9.12 12.21
CA ALA A 184 -14.23 10.51 11.86
C ALA A 184 -14.98 11.26 12.98
#